data_AF-A0A3C1B7D3-F1
#
_entry.id   AF-A0A3C1B7D3-F1
#
_cell.length_a   1.000
_cell.length_b   1.000
_cell.length_c   1.000
_cell.angle_alpha   90.00
_cell.angle_beta   90.00
_cell.angle_gamma   90.00
#
_symmetry.space_group_name_H-M   'P 1'
#
loop_
_entity.id
_entity.type
_entity.pdbx_description
1 polymer ?
#
loop_
_entity_poly.entity_id
_entity_poly.type
_entity_poly.pdbx_seq_one_letter_code
_entity_poly.pdbx_strand_id
1 'polypeptide(L)'
;TGTALSAMMAVLHKKGKMRLGQTLTARSIIGSEFSGRIVDLSDVNGIAAILPEISGRGWITGIHQHMLDPDDPWPQGYRLSDTWGAR
;
A
#
# COMPACT_ATOMS: atom_id res chain seq x y z
N THR A 1 1.90 0.22 -5.00
CA THR A 1 1.34 -0.01 -3.64
C THR A 1 2.41 0.24 -2.60
N GLY A 2 2.14 1.04 -1.56
CA GLY A 2 3.15 1.45 -0.56
C GLY A 2 3.66 0.32 0.33
N THR A 3 2.78 -0.57 0.79
CA THR A 3 3.16 -1.75 1.59
C THR A 3 4.02 -2.74 0.81
N ALA A 4 3.68 -3.00 -0.46
CA ALA A 4 4.49 -3.85 -1.34
C ALA A 4 5.88 -3.24 -1.62
N LEU A 5 5.96 -1.92 -1.78
CA LEU A 5 7.24 -1.20 -1.89
C LEU A 5 8.08 -1.36 -0.61
N SER A 6 7.45 -1.24 0.57
CA SER A 6 8.11 -1.50 1.86
C SER A 6 8.69 -2.92 1.93
N ALA A 7 7.90 -3.93 1.59
CA ALA A 7 8.36 -5.33 1.56
C ALA A 7 9.50 -5.55 0.53
N MET A 8 9.42 -4.92 -0.65
CA MET A 8 10.46 -4.99 -1.66
C MET A 8 11.78 -4.38 -1.17
N MET A 9 11.73 -3.21 -0.51
CA MET A 9 12.91 -2.60 0.10
C MET A 9 13.52 -3.50 1.16
N ALA A 10 12.72 -4.16 1.99
CA ALA A 10 13.21 -5.11 3.00
C ALA A 10 13.96 -6.30 2.36
N VAL A 11 13.41 -6.86 1.27
CA VAL A 11 14.06 -7.93 0.50
C VAL A 11 15.36 -7.45 -0.14
N LEU A 12 15.38 -6.26 -0.72
CA LEU A 12 16.57 -5.69 -1.35
C LEU A 12 17.66 -5.37 -0.31
N HIS A 13 17.27 -4.88 0.87
CA HIS A 13 18.17 -4.65 1.99
C HIS A 13 18.80 -5.96 2.48
N LYS A 14 17.99 -6.99 2.71
CA LYS A 14 18.51 -8.32 3.09
C LYS A 14 19.46 -8.92 2.04
N LYS A 15 19.26 -8.60 0.75
CA LYS A 15 20.15 -9.01 -0.35
C LYS A 15 21.38 -8.10 -0.53
N GLY A 16 21.57 -7.09 0.31
CA GLY A 16 22.67 -6.11 0.20
C GLY A 16 22.57 -5.19 -1.02
N LYS A 17 21.40 -5.14 -1.68
CA LYS A 17 21.15 -4.36 -2.91
C LYS A 17 20.57 -2.98 -2.64
N MET A 18 20.13 -2.73 -1.41
CA MET A 18 19.64 -1.45 -0.96
C MET A 18 20.16 -1.18 0.45
N ARG A 19 20.56 0.05 0.74
CA ARG A 19 21.13 0.48 2.03
C ARG A 19 20.27 1.56 2.67
N LEU A 20 20.55 1.86 3.93
CA LEU A 20 19.99 3.00 4.64
C LEU A 20 20.15 4.29 3.80
N GLY A 21 19.10 5.12 3.77
CA GLY A 21 19.05 6.39 3.05
C GLY A 21 18.82 6.28 1.54
N GLN A 22 18.93 5.09 0.94
CA GLN A 22 18.68 4.91 -0.49
C GLN A 22 17.19 4.95 -0.83
N THR A 23 16.88 5.46 -2.02
CA THR A 23 15.52 5.63 -2.51
C THR A 23 15.22 4.63 -3.64
N LEU A 24 14.00 4.11 -3.66
CA LEU A 24 13.46 3.24 -4.70
C LEU A 24 12.11 3.81 -5.19
N THR A 25 11.99 4.00 -6.51
CA THR A 25 10.73 4.42 -7.14
C THR A 25 9.98 3.20 -7.66
N ALA A 26 8.73 3.04 -7.23
CA ALA A 26 7.82 2.02 -7.77
C ALA A 26 6.79 2.65 -8.71
N ARG A 27 6.63 2.06 -9.89
CA ARG A 27 5.60 2.46 -10.87
C ARG A 27 4.43 1.46 -10.84
N SER A 28 3.21 1.97 -10.81
CA SER A 28 1.97 1.19 -10.92
C SER A 28 1.65 0.83 -12.38
N ILE A 29 0.69 -0.08 -12.58
CA ILE A 29 0.20 -0.45 -13.92
C ILE A 29 -0.41 0.74 -14.71
N ILE A 30 -0.96 1.74 -14.01
CA ILE A 30 -1.51 2.96 -14.61
C ILE A 30 -0.51 4.12 -14.66
N GLY A 31 0.79 3.85 -14.46
CA GLY A 31 1.86 4.83 -14.61
C GLY A 31 2.12 5.75 -13.41
N SER A 32 1.26 5.75 -12.39
CA SER A 32 1.51 6.50 -11.13
C SER A 32 2.72 5.95 -10.36
N GLU A 33 3.31 6.79 -9.51
CA GLU A 33 4.56 6.49 -8.79
C GLU A 33 4.44 6.67 -7.27
N PHE A 34 5.15 5.82 -6.54
CA PHE A 34 5.55 6.07 -5.16
C PHE A 34 7.07 6.02 -5.04
N SER A 35 7.61 6.85 -4.15
CA SER A 35 9.02 6.83 -3.75
C SER A 35 9.13 6.21 -2.36
N GLY A 36 10.05 5.27 -2.18
CA GLY A 36 10.30 4.60 -0.91
C GLY A 36 11.74 4.80 -0.48
N ARG A 37 12.00 5.00 0.82
CA ARG A 37 13.35 5.12 1.38
C ARG A 37 13.47 4.31 2.66
N ILE A 38 14.61 3.66 2.86
CA ILE A 38 14.92 3.03 4.16
C ILE A 38 15.47 4.12 5.07
N VAL A 39 14.68 4.55 6.06
CA VAL A 39 15.06 5.64 6.97
C VAL A 39 15.75 5.14 8.22
N ASP A 40 15.46 3.92 8.66
CA ASP A 40 16.17 3.27 9.76
C ASP A 40 16.14 1.73 9.63
N LEU A 41 16.89 1.05 10.48
CA LEU A 41 16.83 -0.40 10.69
C LEU A 41 16.23 -0.70 12.06
N SER A 42 15.55 -1.84 12.16
CA SER A 42 14.95 -2.26 13.43
C SER A 42 15.00 -3.77 13.56
N ASP A 43 14.53 -4.27 14.69
CA ASP A 43 14.32 -5.69 14.95
C ASP A 43 12.86 -5.90 15.40
N VAL A 44 12.22 -6.92 14.84
CA VAL A 44 10.88 -7.34 15.25
C VAL A 44 10.97 -8.79 15.70
N ASN A 45 11.04 -9.01 17.00
CA ASN A 45 11.13 -10.34 17.63
C ASN A 45 12.30 -11.18 17.09
N GLY A 46 13.49 -10.60 17.01
CA GLY A 46 14.72 -11.23 16.50
C GLY A 46 14.80 -11.30 14.98
N ILE A 47 13.84 -10.71 14.26
CA ILE A 47 13.84 -10.62 12.81
C ILE A 47 14.28 -9.22 12.40
N ALA A 48 15.44 -9.14 11.73
CA ALA A 48 15.94 -7.90 11.14
C ALA A 48 14.89 -7.28 10.22
N ALA A 49 14.54 -6.03 10.50
CA ALA A 49 13.51 -5.25 9.84
C ALA A 49 14.07 -3.92 9.34
N ILE A 50 13.32 -3.26 8.46
CA ILE A 50 13.59 -1.89 8.03
C ILE A 50 12.48 -0.98 8.57
N LEU A 51 12.79 0.30 8.73
CA LEU A 51 11.81 1.37 8.85
C LEU A 51 11.68 2.05 7.48
N PRO A 52 10.62 1.75 6.70
CA PRO A 52 10.42 2.33 5.38
C PRO A 52 9.61 3.64 5.46
N GLU A 53 10.07 4.66 4.77
CA GLU A 53 9.28 5.85 4.46
C GLU A 53 8.72 5.72 3.04
N ILE A 54 7.42 5.98 2.87
CA ILE A 54 6.76 5.98 1.56
C ILE A 54 6.20 7.37 1.27
N SER A 55 6.54 7.92 0.11
CA SER A 55 6.06 9.21 -0.37
C SER A 55 5.21 9.05 -1.64
N GLY A 56 4.11 9.80 -1.69
CA GLY A 56 3.11 9.79 -2.73
C GLY A 56 2.25 11.04 -2.67
N ARG A 57 1.23 11.11 -3.54
CA ARG A 57 0.30 12.24 -3.61
C ARG A 57 -1.14 11.74 -3.56
N GLY A 58 -2.01 12.52 -2.93
CA GLY A 58 -3.45 12.31 -2.90
C GLY A 58 -4.17 13.56 -3.43
N TRP A 59 -5.38 13.36 -3.96
CA TRP A 59 -6.22 14.41 -4.50
C TRP A 59 -7.64 14.28 -3.94
N ILE A 60 -8.27 15.41 -3.67
CA ILE A 60 -9.69 15.44 -3.27
C ILE A 60 -10.53 15.13 -4.50
N THR A 61 -11.40 14.13 -4.40
CA THR A 61 -12.32 13.72 -5.48
C THR A 61 -13.76 14.13 -5.24
N GLY A 62 -14.12 14.48 -4.00
CA GLY A 62 -15.48 14.87 -3.63
C GLY A 62 -15.69 14.80 -2.11
N ILE A 63 -16.90 15.18 -1.68
CA ILE A 63 -17.40 15.03 -0.31
C ILE A 63 -18.71 14.25 -0.42
N HIS A 64 -18.84 13.17 0.37
CA HIS A 64 -19.96 12.25 0.29
C HIS A 64 -20.60 12.05 1.67
N GLN A 65 -21.93 11.97 1.71
CA GLN A 65 -22.71 11.50 2.87
C GLN A 65 -23.38 10.19 2.47
N HIS A 66 -22.89 9.08 3.02
CA HIS A 66 -23.49 7.76 2.82
C HIS A 66 -24.59 7.53 3.86
N MET A 67 -25.75 7.05 3.42
CA MET A 67 -26.93 6.79 4.26
C MET A 67 -27.32 5.31 4.12
N LEU A 68 -27.93 4.76 5.17
CA LEU A 68 -28.44 3.40 5.20
C LEU A 68 -29.83 3.42 5.84
N ASP A 69 -30.84 3.02 5.07
CA ASP A 69 -32.20 2.85 5.55
C ASP A 69 -32.32 1.50 6.29
N PRO A 70 -32.94 1.43 7.49
CA PRO A 70 -33.19 0.16 8.17
C PRO A 70 -33.97 -0.87 7.34
N ASP A 71 -34.80 -0.43 6.39
CA ASP A 71 -35.61 -1.29 5.53
C ASP A 71 -34.91 -1.63 4.20
N ASP A 72 -33.65 -1.20 4.01
CA ASP A 72 -32.86 -1.57 2.82
C ASP A 72 -32.69 -3.11 2.76
N PRO A 73 -33.12 -3.77 1.68
CA PRO A 73 -32.99 -5.23 1.53
C PRO A 73 -31.54 -5.72 1.37
N TRP A 74 -30.57 -4.84 1.10
CA TRP A 74 -29.14 -5.14 1.02
C TRP A 74 -28.29 -4.20 1.88
N PRO A 75 -28.47 -4.22 3.22
CA PRO A 75 -27.85 -3.22 4.10
C PRO A 75 -26.33 -3.37 4.22
N GLN A 76 -25.78 -4.51 3.78
CA GLN A 76 -24.34 -4.79 3.70
C GLN A 76 -23.81 -4.76 2.27
N GLY A 77 -24.64 -4.36 1.30
CA GLY A 77 -24.38 -4.49 -0.13
C GLY A 77 -24.39 -5.96 -0.59
N TYR A 78 -23.86 -6.18 -1.79
CA TYR A 78 -23.70 -7.49 -2.41
C TYR A 78 -22.48 -7.48 -3.33
N ARG A 79 -22.08 -8.66 -3.80
CA ARG A 79 -20.97 -8.83 -4.75
C ARG A 79 -21.38 -9.80 -5.85
N LEU A 80 -21.02 -9.46 -7.08
CA LEU A 80 -21.26 -10.29 -8.26
C LEU A 80 -19.93 -10.62 -8.93
N SER A 81 -19.80 -11.82 -9.49
CA SER A 81 -18.53 -12.32 -10.04
C SER A 81 -18.08 -11.57 -11.29
N ASP A 82 -19.00 -11.03 -12.07
CA ASP A 82 -18.76 -10.26 -13.29
C ASP A 82 -18.04 -8.91 -13.03
N THR A 83 -18.24 -8.33 -11.85
CA THR A 83 -17.78 -6.98 -11.50
C THR A 83 -16.87 -6.94 -10.27
N TRP A 84 -16.89 -8.01 -9.45
CA TRP A 84 -16.07 -8.14 -8.24
C TRP A 84 -15.07 -9.30 -8.34
N GLY A 85 -14.35 -9.42 -9.46
CA GLY A 85 -13.09 -10.18 -9.59
C GLY A 85 -13.00 -11.56 -8.92
N ALA A 86 -14.12 -12.25 -8.76
CA ALA A 86 -14.19 -13.53 -8.05
C ALA A 86 -13.90 -14.64 -9.05
N ARG A 87 -12.89 -15.45 -8.74
CA ARG A 87 -12.78 -16.81 -9.27
C ARG A 87 -13.44 -17.77 -8.32
#